data_AF-A0A1F3K519-F1
#
_entry.id   AF-A0A1F3K519-F1
#
_cell.length_a   1.000
_cell.length_b   1.000
_cell.length_c   1.000
_cell.angle_alpha   90.00
_cell.angle_beta   90.00
_cell.angle_gamma   90.00
#
_symmetry.space_group_name_H-M   'P 1'
#
loop_
_entity.id
_entity.type
_entity.pdbx_description
1 polymer ?
#
loop_
_entity_poly.entity_id
_entity_poly.type
_entity_poly.pdbx_seq_one_letter_code
_entity_poly.pdbx_strand_id
1 'polypeptide(L)'
;MKNYNSNFKTLAFGILVLLMIQFQACDDGCEDDDNNNTCDTCMVAYKPNIYLYPEESTHLEVSIDFPIGGQIVASIPTYGNFWSVNVEPSGLINNAYDYLFYESKQPNVWQTERGWCIKKENLQLFFNEDLKNYGFNDAEIADFTEYWIPRLNESQFYNIYPQESTIINNVIQLNISQTPDNVLRLFYFIHKSNVEQEINQPSFPQSFKREGFVLAEWGVILD
;
A
#
# COMPACT_ATOMS: atom_id res chain seq x y z
N MET A 1 -40.74 49.00 11.97
CA MET A 1 -40.79 50.47 11.85
C MET A 1 -40.36 51.06 13.18
N LYS A 2 -39.41 52.02 13.18
CA LYS A 2 -38.68 52.67 14.30
C LYS A 2 -37.54 51.84 14.88
N ASN A 3 -36.31 51.98 14.36
CA ASN A 3 -35.31 53.07 14.39
C ASN A 3 -34.45 53.12 15.65
N TYR A 4 -33.16 53.00 15.33
CA TYR A 4 -31.92 53.14 16.07
C TYR A 4 -31.66 54.57 16.58
N ASN A 5 -30.56 54.70 17.34
CA ASN A 5 -29.81 55.89 17.80
C ASN A 5 -30.12 56.40 19.22
N SER A 6 -29.17 56.88 20.01
CA SER A 6 -27.70 56.84 20.03
C SER A 6 -27.24 57.62 21.27
N ASN A 7 -26.01 57.33 21.74
CA ASN A 7 -25.05 58.24 22.39
C ASN A 7 -25.36 58.74 23.83
N PHE A 8 -24.57 58.35 24.85
CA PHE A 8 -23.21 58.79 25.23
C PHE A 8 -23.21 60.10 26.04
N LYS A 9 -22.86 60.03 27.35
CA LYS A 9 -21.77 60.80 28.01
C LYS A 9 -21.83 60.81 29.56
N THR A 10 -20.65 60.61 30.17
CA THR A 10 -20.13 61.18 31.46
C THR A 10 -20.61 60.53 32.77
N LEU A 11 -19.84 60.33 33.86
CA LEU A 11 -18.41 60.17 34.17
C LEU A 11 -18.36 59.91 35.71
N ALA A 12 -17.45 59.03 36.14
CA ALA A 12 -16.82 58.94 37.48
C ALA A 12 -17.68 58.67 38.75
N PHE A 13 -17.42 57.56 39.44
CA PHE A 13 -16.54 57.48 40.63
C PHE A 13 -16.70 56.08 41.26
N GLY A 14 -15.60 55.44 41.67
CA GLY A 14 -15.68 54.50 42.79
C GLY A 14 -15.07 53.11 42.61
N ILE A 15 -13.92 52.95 43.26
CA ILE A 15 -13.50 51.79 44.05
C ILE A 15 -12.97 50.58 43.26
N LEU A 16 -11.64 50.52 43.25
CA LEU A 16 -10.78 49.39 42.97
C LEU A 16 -11.04 48.27 44.00
N VAL A 17 -11.66 47.17 43.56
CA VAL A 17 -11.71 45.91 44.33
C VAL A 17 -11.00 44.84 43.51
N LEU A 18 -9.78 44.50 43.94
CA LEU A 18 -8.97 43.42 43.42
C LEU A 18 -9.53 42.09 43.98
N LEU A 19 -10.41 41.43 43.25
CA LEU A 19 -10.85 40.07 43.53
C LEU A 19 -10.13 39.13 42.56
N MET A 20 -9.20 38.36 43.10
CA MET A 20 -8.52 37.28 42.38
C MET A 20 -9.54 36.20 42.03
N ILE A 21 -9.96 36.18 40.77
CA ILE A 21 -10.76 35.09 40.19
C ILE A 21 -9.82 33.90 40.04
N GLN A 22 -10.06 32.84 40.81
CA GLN A 22 -9.47 31.54 40.54
C GLN A 22 -10.07 31.03 39.23
N PHE A 23 -9.22 30.94 38.20
CA PHE A 23 -9.53 30.19 37.00
C PHE A 23 -9.68 28.70 37.38
N GLN A 24 -10.91 28.20 37.42
CA GLN A 24 -11.18 26.79 37.19
C GLN A 24 -11.77 26.68 35.80
N ALA A 25 -10.88 26.39 34.85
CA ALA A 25 -11.23 26.00 33.51
C ALA A 25 -11.50 24.48 33.49
N CYS A 26 -12.59 24.15 32.79
CA CYS A 26 -12.94 22.89 32.14
C CYS A 26 -13.20 21.65 33.02
N ASP A 27 -14.40 21.08 32.87
CA ASP A 27 -14.50 19.70 32.41
C ASP A 27 -15.87 19.47 31.74
N ASP A 28 -15.95 19.67 30.42
CA ASP A 28 -16.96 19.03 29.58
C ASP A 28 -16.16 18.18 28.58
N GLY A 29 -15.77 16.98 29.03
CA GLY A 29 -15.25 15.94 28.15
C GLY A 29 -16.39 15.34 27.34
N CYS A 30 -16.55 15.81 26.11
CA CYS A 30 -17.21 15.01 25.07
C CYS A 30 -16.26 13.86 24.73
N GLU A 31 -16.60 12.64 25.12
CA GLU A 31 -15.96 11.44 24.59
C GLU A 31 -16.40 11.28 23.13
N ASP A 32 -15.58 11.77 22.20
CA ASP A 32 -15.67 11.36 20.80
C ASP A 32 -15.10 9.95 20.68
N ASP A 33 -15.98 9.02 20.29
CA ASP A 33 -15.73 7.61 20.00
C ASP A 33 -14.92 7.49 18.71
N ASP A 34 -13.63 7.86 18.76
CA ASP A 34 -12.67 7.60 17.69
C ASP A 34 -12.19 6.15 17.80
N ASN A 35 -13.01 5.22 17.30
CA ASN A 35 -12.56 3.91 16.86
C ASN A 35 -11.76 4.05 15.54
N ASN A 36 -10.77 4.94 15.56
CA ASN A 36 -9.81 5.11 14.50
C ASN A 36 -8.67 4.17 14.85
N ASN A 37 -8.69 2.98 14.27
CA ASN A 37 -7.59 2.02 14.33
C ASN A 37 -6.40 2.58 13.53
N THR A 38 -5.89 3.74 13.94
CA THR A 38 -4.70 4.38 13.40
C THR A 38 -3.51 3.64 13.97
N CYS A 39 -3.04 2.68 13.19
CA CYS A 39 -1.73 2.10 13.33
C CYS A 39 -0.64 3.18 13.30
N ASP A 40 -0.12 3.55 14.47
CA ASP A 40 1.04 4.44 14.64
C ASP A 40 2.32 3.91 13.95
N THR A 41 2.32 2.64 13.50
CA THR A 41 3.42 1.96 12.80
C THR A 41 3.05 1.51 11.38
N CYS A 42 2.03 2.11 10.75
CA CYS A 42 1.61 1.68 9.43
C CYS A 42 2.59 2.07 8.32
N MET A 43 2.89 1.12 7.46
CA MET A 43 3.60 1.34 6.21
C MET A 43 2.64 1.22 5.03
N VAL A 44 3.04 1.73 3.87
CA VAL A 44 2.22 1.65 2.66
C VAL A 44 2.83 0.62 1.71
N ALA A 45 2.01 -0.33 1.28
CA ALA A 45 2.29 -1.14 0.11
C ALA A 45 1.87 -0.34 -1.13
N TYR A 46 2.86 0.06 -1.93
CA TYR A 46 2.73 0.86 -3.14
C TYR A 46 2.71 -0.01 -4.38
N LYS A 47 1.79 0.31 -5.30
CA LYS A 47 1.57 -0.42 -6.54
C LYS A 47 1.57 -1.95 -6.44
N PRO A 48 0.86 -2.58 -5.48
CA PRO A 48 0.25 -3.85 -5.80
C PRO A 48 -0.51 -3.80 -7.13
N ASN A 49 -0.03 -4.56 -8.12
CA ASN A 49 -0.67 -4.75 -9.41
C ASN A 49 -1.08 -6.23 -9.52
N ILE A 50 -2.39 -6.49 -9.62
CA ILE A 50 -2.95 -7.84 -9.74
C ILE A 50 -3.27 -8.13 -11.21
N TYR A 51 -2.58 -9.11 -11.77
CA TYR A 51 -2.77 -9.64 -13.12
C TYR A 51 -3.57 -10.94 -13.06
N LEU A 52 -4.52 -11.10 -13.98
CA LEU A 52 -5.46 -12.22 -13.99
C LEU A 52 -5.48 -12.85 -15.40
N TYR A 53 -5.15 -14.13 -15.51
CA TYR A 53 -5.07 -14.84 -16.80
C TYR A 53 -5.94 -16.12 -16.78
N PRO A 54 -7.28 -15.99 -16.91
CA PRO A 54 -8.15 -17.16 -16.99
C PRO A 54 -7.96 -17.91 -18.32
N GLU A 55 -8.37 -19.19 -18.39
CA GLU A 55 -8.30 -19.96 -19.65
C GLU A 55 -9.32 -19.50 -20.70
N GLU A 56 -10.46 -18.98 -20.23
CA GLU A 56 -11.54 -18.44 -21.06
C GLU A 56 -11.99 -17.08 -20.52
N SER A 57 -12.61 -16.26 -21.37
CA SER A 57 -13.17 -14.97 -20.95
C SER A 57 -14.18 -15.16 -19.82
N THR A 58 -13.87 -14.62 -18.64
CA THR A 58 -14.55 -14.97 -17.40
C THR A 58 -14.93 -13.72 -16.60
N HIS A 59 -16.08 -13.78 -15.94
CA HIS A 59 -16.47 -12.79 -14.95
C HIS A 59 -15.90 -13.16 -13.57
N LEU A 60 -15.19 -12.23 -12.94
CA LEU A 60 -14.54 -12.42 -11.65
C LEU A 60 -14.94 -11.33 -10.66
N GLU A 61 -15.14 -11.72 -9.40
CA GLU A 61 -15.17 -10.81 -8.26
C GLU A 61 -13.85 -10.93 -7.49
N VAL A 62 -13.22 -9.79 -7.21
CA VAL A 62 -11.90 -9.69 -6.58
C VAL A 62 -12.03 -8.82 -5.34
N SER A 63 -11.80 -9.38 -4.16
CA SER A 63 -11.82 -8.64 -2.89
C SER A 63 -10.52 -8.79 -2.11
N ILE A 64 -10.22 -7.80 -1.30
CA ILE A 64 -9.00 -7.70 -0.50
C ILE A 64 -9.39 -7.57 0.97
N ASP A 65 -8.83 -8.44 1.80
CA ASP A 65 -8.98 -8.41 3.26
C ASP A 65 -7.64 -8.13 3.96
N PHE A 66 -7.70 -7.44 5.10
CA PHE A 66 -6.55 -7.11 5.93
C PHE A 66 -6.67 -7.77 7.31
N PRO A 67 -6.31 -9.07 7.46
CA PRO A 67 -6.59 -9.87 8.65
C PRO A 67 -5.96 -9.33 9.95
N ILE A 68 -4.87 -8.58 9.85
CA ILE A 68 -4.17 -7.97 11.01
C ILE A 68 -4.30 -6.45 11.04
N GLY A 69 -5.27 -5.91 10.31
CA GLY A 69 -5.47 -4.47 10.13
C GLY A 69 -4.80 -3.94 8.87
N GLY A 70 -5.39 -2.89 8.31
CA GLY A 70 -4.98 -2.29 7.05
C GLY A 70 -6.18 -1.75 6.28
N GLN A 71 -5.92 -0.98 5.24
CA GLN A 71 -6.97 -0.46 4.35
C GLN A 71 -6.39 -0.04 3.01
N ILE A 72 -7.21 -0.13 1.96
CA ILE A 72 -6.89 0.44 0.65
C ILE A 72 -6.92 1.96 0.74
N VAL A 73 -5.91 2.61 0.19
CA VAL A 73 -5.77 4.08 0.14
C VAL A 73 -5.82 4.64 -1.28
N ALA A 74 -5.54 3.81 -2.28
CA ALA A 74 -5.70 4.16 -3.69
C ALA A 74 -6.04 2.89 -4.48
N SER A 75 -6.80 3.03 -5.57
CA SER A 75 -7.11 1.92 -6.46
C SER A 75 -7.56 2.38 -7.83
N ILE A 76 -7.24 1.59 -8.85
CA ILE A 76 -7.71 1.75 -10.22
C ILE A 76 -8.02 0.36 -10.79
N PRO A 77 -9.26 0.08 -11.23
CA PRO A 77 -10.47 0.90 -11.05
C PRO A 77 -10.76 1.22 -9.57
N THR A 78 -11.63 2.19 -9.31
CA THR A 78 -12.01 2.51 -7.93
C THR A 78 -12.53 1.27 -7.20
N TYR A 79 -11.88 0.92 -6.10
CA TYR A 79 -12.28 -0.18 -5.23
C TYR A 79 -13.43 0.25 -4.31
N GLY A 80 -14.47 -0.58 -4.25
CA GLY A 80 -15.57 -0.46 -3.29
C GLY A 80 -15.43 -1.53 -2.21
N ASN A 81 -16.25 -2.57 -2.29
CA ASN A 81 -16.10 -3.78 -1.45
C ASN A 81 -15.36 -4.90 -2.19
N PHE A 82 -15.41 -4.88 -3.52
CA PHE A 82 -14.74 -5.80 -4.44
C PHE A 82 -14.71 -5.13 -5.82
N TRP A 83 -13.82 -5.59 -6.69
CA TRP A 83 -13.93 -5.34 -8.14
C TRP A 83 -14.77 -6.44 -8.78
N SER A 84 -15.72 -6.05 -9.63
CA SER A 84 -16.47 -6.96 -10.50
C SER A 84 -16.03 -6.72 -11.94
N VAL A 85 -15.38 -7.71 -12.54
CA VAL A 85 -14.63 -7.52 -13.79
C VAL A 85 -14.82 -8.67 -14.77
N ASN A 86 -14.79 -8.36 -16.05
CA ASN A 86 -14.65 -9.35 -17.11
C ASN A 86 -13.19 -9.39 -17.55
N VAL A 87 -12.58 -10.57 -17.54
CA VAL A 87 -11.17 -10.76 -17.84
C VAL A 87 -11.02 -11.70 -19.02
N GLU A 88 -10.25 -11.29 -20.02
CA GLU A 88 -9.90 -12.12 -21.17
C GLU A 88 -8.66 -13.00 -20.87
N PRO A 89 -8.45 -14.11 -21.60
CA PRO A 89 -7.24 -14.92 -21.45
C PRO A 89 -5.92 -14.17 -21.69
N SER A 90 -5.99 -13.04 -22.40
CA SER A 90 -4.87 -12.11 -22.61
C SER A 90 -4.43 -11.37 -21.34
N GLY A 91 -5.27 -11.35 -20.30
CA GLY A 91 -5.11 -10.51 -19.11
C GLY A 91 -5.85 -9.18 -19.19
N LEU A 92 -6.48 -8.86 -20.32
CA LEU A 92 -7.22 -7.61 -20.48
C LEU A 92 -8.50 -7.61 -19.63
N ILE A 93 -8.62 -6.61 -18.77
CA ILE A 93 -9.72 -6.43 -17.82
C ILE A 93 -10.65 -5.33 -18.32
N ASN A 94 -11.93 -5.65 -18.49
CA ASN A 94 -12.99 -4.74 -18.93
C ASN A 94 -12.63 -3.95 -20.20
N ASN A 95 -11.81 -4.53 -21.09
CA ASN A 95 -11.28 -3.90 -22.30
C ASN A 95 -10.53 -2.56 -22.05
N ALA A 96 -9.99 -2.37 -20.85
CA ALA A 96 -9.45 -1.08 -20.43
C ALA A 96 -8.18 -1.14 -19.57
N TYR A 97 -7.96 -2.22 -18.84
CA TYR A 97 -6.85 -2.32 -17.87
C TYR A 97 -6.09 -3.63 -18.06
N ASP A 98 -4.77 -3.59 -17.90
CA ASP A 98 -3.93 -4.79 -17.93
C ASP A 98 -3.81 -5.45 -16.54
N TYR A 99 -4.16 -4.72 -15.48
CA TYR A 99 -4.13 -5.18 -14.09
C TYR A 99 -5.09 -4.37 -13.21
N LEU A 100 -5.42 -4.92 -12.05
CA LEU A 100 -6.07 -4.17 -10.95
C LEU A 100 -4.97 -3.57 -10.07
N PHE A 101 -4.98 -2.25 -9.94
CA PHE A 101 -4.03 -1.52 -9.12
C PHE A 101 -4.66 -1.18 -7.77
N TYR A 102 -3.90 -1.35 -6.70
CA TYR A 102 -4.20 -0.71 -5.41
C TYR A 102 -2.94 -0.27 -4.67
N GLU A 103 -3.15 0.57 -3.67
CA GLU A 103 -2.19 0.85 -2.60
C GLU A 103 -2.91 0.69 -1.28
N SER A 104 -2.17 0.32 -0.24
CA SER A 104 -2.79 0.02 1.04
C SER A 104 -1.87 0.30 2.22
N LYS A 105 -2.45 0.78 3.32
CA LYS A 105 -1.77 0.90 4.62
C LYS A 105 -1.82 -0.44 5.33
N GLN A 106 -0.70 -0.84 5.92
CA GLN A 106 -0.49 -2.14 6.55
C GLN A 106 0.37 -2.03 7.81
N PRO A 107 0.20 -2.90 8.81
CA PRO A 107 1.17 -3.07 9.88
C PRO A 107 2.57 -3.41 9.35
N ASN A 108 3.60 -2.90 10.03
CA ASN A 108 4.99 -3.23 9.71
C ASN A 108 5.38 -4.61 10.27
N VAL A 109 5.13 -5.67 9.51
CA VAL A 109 5.45 -7.07 9.89
C VAL A 109 6.30 -7.80 8.84
N TRP A 110 6.90 -7.05 7.93
CA TRP A 110 7.62 -7.57 6.77
C TRP A 110 9.01 -8.07 7.16
N GLN A 111 9.50 -9.11 6.46
CA GLN A 111 10.80 -9.68 6.76
C GLN A 111 11.94 -8.81 6.20
N THR A 112 13.01 -8.67 6.97
CA THR A 112 14.27 -8.00 6.57
C THR A 112 15.50 -8.87 6.88
N GLU A 113 15.32 -10.19 7.01
CA GLU A 113 16.39 -11.13 7.37
C GLU A 113 17.17 -11.62 6.15
N ARG A 114 16.47 -11.84 5.03
CA ARG A 114 17.03 -12.38 3.78
C ARG A 114 16.73 -11.48 2.60
N GLY A 115 17.75 -11.16 1.82
CA GLY A 115 17.63 -10.20 0.72
C GLY A 115 18.97 -9.92 0.05
N TRP A 116 19.06 -8.74 -0.55
CA TRP A 116 20.25 -8.29 -1.29
C TRP A 116 20.52 -6.82 -1.04
N CYS A 117 21.79 -6.42 -1.09
CA CYS A 117 22.20 -5.02 -1.16
C CYS A 117 22.64 -4.72 -2.59
N ILE A 118 21.84 -3.94 -3.33
CA ILE A 118 22.03 -3.69 -4.76
C ILE A 118 22.43 -2.23 -4.99
N LYS A 119 23.49 -2.01 -5.76
CA LYS A 119 23.88 -0.68 -6.24
C LYS A 119 22.80 -0.12 -7.16
N LYS A 120 22.52 1.18 -7.06
CA LYS A 120 21.52 1.88 -7.88
C LYS A 120 21.63 1.56 -9.38
N GLU A 121 22.85 1.57 -9.92
CA GLU A 121 23.13 1.31 -11.34
C GLU A 121 22.81 -0.13 -11.79
N ASN A 122 22.71 -1.07 -10.85
CA ASN A 122 22.44 -2.48 -11.11
C ASN A 122 20.97 -2.85 -10.86
N LEU A 123 20.13 -1.94 -10.36
CA LEU A 123 18.74 -2.24 -9.99
C LEU A 123 17.92 -2.81 -11.15
N GLN A 124 18.06 -2.23 -12.35
CA GLN A 124 17.29 -2.67 -13.51
C GLN A 124 17.63 -4.11 -13.90
N LEU A 125 18.93 -4.45 -13.95
CA LEU A 125 19.36 -5.82 -14.24
C LEU A 125 18.88 -6.77 -13.15
N PHE A 126 19.06 -6.39 -11.88
CA PHE A 126 18.64 -7.18 -10.73
C PHE A 126 17.15 -7.52 -10.78
N PHE A 127 16.26 -6.53 -10.90
CA PHE A 127 14.81 -6.78 -10.90
C PHE A 127 14.36 -7.59 -12.13
N ASN A 128 14.94 -7.34 -13.30
CA ASN A 128 14.65 -8.14 -14.49
C ASN A 128 14.98 -9.63 -14.28
N GLU A 129 16.15 -9.93 -13.72
CA GLU A 129 16.57 -11.31 -13.46
C GLU A 129 15.76 -11.95 -12.33
N ASP A 130 15.57 -11.24 -11.22
CA ASP A 130 14.89 -11.77 -10.04
C ASP A 130 13.41 -12.07 -10.34
N LEU A 131 12.66 -11.10 -10.88
CA LEU A 131 11.25 -11.31 -11.26
C LEU A 131 11.11 -12.44 -12.29
N LYS A 132 12.03 -12.55 -13.24
CA LYS A 132 12.03 -13.65 -14.21
C LYS A 132 12.23 -15.00 -13.53
N ASN A 133 13.12 -15.08 -12.55
CA ASN A 133 13.38 -16.30 -11.76
C ASN A 133 12.15 -16.71 -10.93
N TYR A 134 11.37 -15.75 -10.42
CA TYR A 134 10.10 -16.03 -9.74
C TYR A 134 8.97 -16.47 -10.68
N GLY A 135 9.11 -16.22 -11.99
CA GLY A 135 8.14 -16.66 -13.01
C GLY A 135 7.20 -15.56 -13.53
N PHE A 136 7.54 -14.29 -13.29
CA PHE A 136 6.86 -13.18 -13.95
C PHE A 136 7.17 -13.17 -15.45
N ASN A 137 6.19 -12.75 -16.25
CA ASN A 137 6.33 -12.61 -17.69
C ASN A 137 6.94 -11.25 -18.06
N ASP A 138 7.31 -11.08 -19.33
CA ASP A 138 8.06 -9.90 -19.76
C ASP A 138 7.25 -8.59 -19.65
N ALA A 139 5.92 -8.65 -19.77
CA ALA A 139 5.04 -7.48 -19.62
C ALA A 139 4.92 -7.06 -18.14
N GLU A 140 4.72 -8.02 -17.24
CA GLU A 140 4.67 -7.79 -15.79
C GLU A 140 5.99 -7.18 -15.27
N ILE A 141 7.13 -7.66 -15.80
CA ILE A 141 8.47 -7.16 -15.47
C ILE A 141 8.69 -5.75 -16.03
N ALA A 142 8.24 -5.49 -17.27
CA ALA A 142 8.32 -4.16 -17.88
C ALA A 142 7.53 -3.14 -17.05
N ASP A 143 6.29 -3.46 -16.68
CA ASP A 143 5.45 -2.60 -15.83
C ASP A 143 6.13 -2.27 -14.49
N PHE A 144 6.70 -3.28 -13.83
CA PHE A 144 7.42 -3.10 -12.56
C PHE A 144 8.61 -2.15 -12.75
N THR A 145 9.48 -2.46 -13.72
CA THR A 145 10.75 -1.75 -13.89
C THR A 145 10.57 -0.34 -14.43
N GLU A 146 9.64 -0.12 -15.35
CA GLU A 146 9.31 1.23 -15.86
C GLU A 146 8.82 2.14 -14.72
N TYR A 147 8.05 1.61 -13.78
CA TYR A 147 7.56 2.39 -12.65
C TYR A 147 8.64 2.60 -11.58
N TRP A 148 9.29 1.52 -11.11
CA TRP A 148 10.12 1.56 -9.91
C TRP A 148 11.54 2.05 -10.14
N ILE A 149 12.18 1.71 -11.27
CA ILE A 149 13.60 2.08 -11.51
C ILE A 149 13.82 3.60 -11.47
N PRO A 150 12.99 4.44 -12.14
CA PRO A 150 13.17 5.89 -12.06
C PRO A 150 12.94 6.47 -10.66
N ARG A 151 12.20 5.77 -9.79
CA ARG A 151 11.84 6.21 -8.42
C ARG A 151 12.85 5.78 -7.37
N LEU A 152 13.57 4.68 -7.62
CA LEU A 152 14.68 4.22 -6.77
C LEU A 152 15.97 4.97 -7.13
N ASN A 153 15.98 6.31 -7.00
CA ASN A 153 17.09 7.16 -7.43
C ASN A 153 17.82 7.94 -6.30
N GLU A 154 17.29 7.91 -5.08
CA GLU A 154 17.70 8.78 -3.97
C GLU A 154 18.93 8.28 -3.19
N SER A 155 19.30 7.00 -3.36
CA SER A 155 20.38 6.36 -2.60
C SER A 155 21.40 5.66 -3.51
N GLN A 156 22.62 5.43 -3.01
CA GLN A 156 23.66 4.70 -3.74
C GLN A 156 23.39 3.19 -3.78
N PHE A 157 22.81 2.65 -2.72
CA PHE A 157 22.44 1.25 -2.56
C PHE A 157 21.00 1.12 -2.07
N TYR A 158 20.42 -0.06 -2.31
CA TYR A 158 19.10 -0.44 -1.82
C TYR A 158 19.20 -1.85 -1.24
N ASN A 159 18.73 -1.99 0.00
CA ASN A 159 18.51 -3.29 0.60
C ASN A 159 17.12 -3.76 0.18
N ILE A 160 17.05 -4.90 -0.50
CA ILE A 160 15.83 -5.42 -1.12
C ILE A 160 15.53 -6.78 -0.50
N TYR A 161 14.35 -6.91 0.09
CA TYR A 161 13.91 -8.11 0.81
C TYR A 161 12.61 -8.63 0.19
N PRO A 162 12.60 -9.84 -0.40
CA PRO A 162 11.40 -10.39 -1.02
C PRO A 162 10.40 -10.83 0.04
N GLN A 163 9.12 -10.57 -0.21
CA GLN A 163 8.00 -11.01 0.61
C GLN A 163 7.19 -11.96 -0.25
N GLU A 164 7.35 -13.26 -0.01
CA GLU A 164 6.61 -14.29 -0.75
C GLU A 164 5.16 -14.39 -0.27
N SER A 165 4.35 -15.15 -1.01
CA SER A 165 2.91 -15.29 -0.77
C SER A 165 2.56 -15.69 0.67
N THR A 166 3.39 -16.50 1.34
CA THR A 166 3.18 -16.89 2.75
C THR A 166 3.24 -15.71 3.72
N ILE A 167 4.11 -14.74 3.45
CA ILE A 167 4.24 -13.51 4.25
C ILE A 167 3.11 -12.55 3.87
N ILE A 168 2.89 -12.34 2.57
CA ILE A 168 1.85 -11.43 2.09
C ILE A 168 0.47 -11.85 2.61
N ASN A 169 0.12 -13.15 2.57
CA ASN A 169 -1.20 -13.65 2.99
C ASN A 169 -1.51 -13.45 4.49
N ASN A 170 -0.49 -13.19 5.33
CA ASN A 170 -0.70 -12.84 6.73
C ASN A 170 -1.17 -11.39 6.91
N VAL A 171 -1.00 -10.54 5.89
CA VAL A 171 -1.25 -9.10 5.94
C VAL A 171 -2.33 -8.68 4.95
N ILE A 172 -2.30 -9.25 3.74
CA ILE A 172 -3.19 -8.93 2.63
C ILE A 172 -3.69 -10.24 2.03
N GLN A 173 -4.96 -10.54 2.22
CA GLN A 173 -5.61 -11.70 1.61
C GLN A 173 -6.35 -11.26 0.35
N LEU A 174 -6.20 -12.03 -0.71
CA LEU A 174 -6.85 -11.79 -2.00
C LEU A 174 -7.85 -12.92 -2.25
N ASN A 175 -9.14 -12.57 -2.32
CA ASN A 175 -10.21 -13.54 -2.58
C ASN A 175 -10.76 -13.33 -3.99
N ILE A 176 -10.77 -14.39 -4.80
CA ILE A 176 -11.29 -14.40 -6.17
C ILE A 176 -12.48 -15.35 -6.24
N SER A 177 -13.57 -14.93 -6.89
CA SER A 177 -14.79 -15.76 -7.04
C SER A 177 -14.57 -17.10 -7.74
N GLN A 178 -13.52 -17.20 -8.56
CA GLN A 178 -13.00 -18.45 -9.11
C GLN A 178 -11.57 -18.66 -8.64
N THR A 179 -11.27 -19.85 -8.13
CA THR A 179 -9.93 -20.18 -7.64
C THR A 179 -8.94 -20.27 -8.80
N PRO A 180 -7.85 -19.48 -8.79
CA PRO A 180 -6.75 -19.66 -9.74
C PRO A 180 -6.05 -20.99 -9.51
N ASP A 181 -5.64 -21.66 -10.59
CA ASP A 181 -4.83 -22.88 -10.53
C ASP A 181 -3.43 -22.59 -9.99
N ASN A 182 -2.87 -21.44 -10.35
CA ASN A 182 -1.54 -21.02 -9.95
C ASN A 182 -1.54 -19.55 -9.51
N VAL A 183 -0.96 -19.30 -8.33
CA VAL A 183 -0.89 -17.96 -7.71
C VAL A 183 0.58 -17.60 -7.46
N LEU A 184 1.02 -16.50 -8.08
CA LEU A 184 2.35 -15.91 -7.90
C LEU A 184 2.20 -14.54 -7.22
N ARG A 185 2.54 -14.42 -5.93
CA ARG A 185 2.56 -13.12 -5.24
C ARG A 185 3.95 -12.86 -4.69
N LEU A 186 4.54 -11.72 -5.06
CA LEU A 186 5.86 -11.29 -4.62
C LEU A 186 5.91 -9.79 -4.39
N PHE A 187 6.08 -9.36 -3.14
CA PHE A 187 6.37 -7.96 -2.85
C PHE A 187 7.85 -7.79 -2.55
N TYR A 188 8.36 -6.56 -2.69
CA TYR A 188 9.67 -6.21 -2.16
C TYR A 188 9.53 -5.19 -1.04
N PHE A 189 10.13 -5.47 0.11
CA PHE A 189 10.47 -4.43 1.06
C PHE A 189 11.81 -3.85 0.63
N ILE A 190 11.86 -2.53 0.43
CA ILE A 190 13.04 -1.83 -0.04
C ILE A 190 13.42 -0.76 0.98
N HIS A 191 14.66 -0.84 1.46
CA HIS A 191 15.25 0.18 2.34
C HIS A 191 16.41 0.89 1.62
N LYS A 192 16.41 2.22 1.67
CA LYS A 192 17.50 3.03 1.10
C LYS A 192 18.77 2.91 1.96
N SER A 193 19.91 2.62 1.33
CA SER A 193 21.21 2.58 2.02
C SER A 193 22.29 3.35 1.27
N ASN A 194 23.12 4.09 1.99
CA ASN A 194 24.32 4.73 1.42
C ASN A 194 25.59 3.91 1.63
N VAL A 195 25.46 2.70 2.19
CA VAL A 195 26.57 1.80 2.50
C VAL A 195 26.28 0.42 1.93
N GLU A 196 27.28 -0.18 1.29
CA GLU A 196 27.22 -1.57 0.85
C GLU A 196 27.19 -2.50 2.07
N GLN A 197 26.25 -3.43 2.09
CA GLN A 197 26.06 -4.37 3.20
C GLN A 197 26.03 -5.80 2.68
N GLU A 198 26.59 -6.73 3.45
CA GLU A 198 26.43 -8.15 3.18
C GLU A 198 25.09 -8.61 3.77
N ILE A 199 24.18 -9.06 2.90
CA ILE A 199 22.87 -9.59 3.29
C ILE A 199 22.80 -11.04 2.82
N ASN A 200 22.32 -11.91 3.71
CA ASN A 200 22.10 -13.32 3.39
C ASN A 200 21.04 -13.44 2.29
N GLN A 201 21.39 -14.08 1.18
CA GLN A 201 20.46 -14.28 0.09
C GLN A 201 19.31 -15.22 0.50
N PRO A 202 18.10 -15.01 -0.03
CA PRO A 202 17.00 -15.94 0.12
C PRO A 202 17.26 -17.21 -0.70
N SER A 203 16.57 -18.30 -0.36
CA SER A 203 16.49 -19.47 -1.24
C SER A 203 15.55 -19.15 -2.41
N PHE A 204 15.95 -19.50 -3.63
CA PHE A 204 15.02 -19.40 -4.75
C PHE A 204 13.87 -20.41 -4.59
N PRO A 205 12.62 -19.99 -4.88
CA PRO A 205 11.51 -20.92 -4.90
C PRO A 205 11.68 -21.94 -6.04
N GLN A 206 10.90 -23.02 -5.96
CA GLN A 206 10.74 -23.93 -7.09
C GLN A 206 10.18 -23.15 -8.29
N SER A 207 10.63 -23.50 -9.51
CA SER A 207 10.14 -22.86 -10.75
C SER A 207 8.60 -22.81 -10.79
N PHE A 208 8.07 -21.60 -10.95
CA PHE A 208 6.65 -21.35 -11.12
C PHE A 208 6.18 -21.73 -12.53
N LYS A 209 5.03 -22.41 -12.61
CA LYS A 209 4.41 -22.81 -13.88
C LYS A 209 3.19 -21.94 -14.16
N ARG A 210 3.12 -21.41 -15.38
CA ARG A 210 1.98 -20.61 -15.86
C ARG A 210 1.02 -21.48 -16.66
N GLU A 211 0.36 -22.42 -15.98
CA GLU A 211 -0.62 -23.36 -16.55
C GLU A 211 -1.99 -23.11 -15.90
N GLY A 212 -3.09 -23.26 -16.65
CA GLY A 212 -4.45 -22.99 -16.14
C GLY A 212 -4.73 -21.50 -15.89
N PHE A 213 -5.68 -21.20 -15.01
CA PHE A 213 -5.95 -19.84 -14.54
C PHE A 213 -4.80 -19.37 -13.63
N VAL A 214 -4.01 -18.40 -14.12
CA VAL A 214 -2.90 -17.80 -13.38
C VAL A 214 -3.30 -16.46 -12.77
N LEU A 215 -2.98 -16.26 -11.50
CA LEU A 215 -2.96 -14.96 -10.83
C LEU A 215 -1.52 -14.58 -10.53
N ALA A 216 -1.11 -13.38 -10.93
CA ALA A 216 0.18 -12.82 -10.56
C ALA A 216 0.00 -11.47 -9.87
N GLU A 217 0.81 -11.18 -8.86
CA GLU A 217 0.80 -9.91 -8.15
C GLU A 217 2.21 -9.54 -7.70
N TRP A 218 2.59 -8.30 -7.97
CA TRP A 218 3.77 -7.70 -7.34
C TRP A 218 3.43 -6.37 -6.69
N GLY A 219 4.23 -5.96 -5.71
CA GLY A 219 4.07 -4.71 -4.97
C GLY A 219 5.37 -4.31 -4.27
N VAL A 220 5.45 -3.09 -3.75
CA VAL A 220 6.64 -2.61 -3.02
C VAL A 220 6.24 -1.91 -1.74
N ILE A 221 6.93 -2.24 -0.66
CA ILE A 221 6.94 -1.45 0.57
C ILE A 221 8.25 -0.68 0.58
N LEU A 222 8.20 0.65 0.62
CA LEU A 222 9.37 1.51 0.59
C LEU A 222 9.58 2.19 1.94
N ASP A 223 10.76 1.99 2.51
CA ASP A 223 11.26 2.60 3.76
C ASP A 223 12.46 3.53 3.47
#